data_AF-A0A7S2JC17-F1
#
_entry.id   AF-A0A7S2JC17-F1
#
_cell.length_a   1.000
_cell.length_b   1.000
_cell.length_c   1.000
_cell.angle_alpha   90.00
_cell.angle_beta   90.00
_cell.angle_gamma   90.00
#
_symmetry.space_group_name_H-M   'P 1'
#
loop_
_entity.id
_entity.type
_entity.pdbx_description
1 polymer ?
#
loop_
_entity_poly.entity_id
_entity_poly.type
_entity_poly.pdbx_seq_one_letter_code
_entity_poly.pdbx_strand_id
1 'polypeptide(L)'
;LMNLTLPAAAVVASFVWHLQHRDPTLNIRWGAAFGEGWSQAGFALCLSMWSTLFFIQWKTRVENEVYRLGQDQLHKDVYSIDGSHMYFKRRGFKISRKHGLYKDKCFSPVERSGICRMICTTFMTYFAIFFFLALSCLIIAGLCWVSDKAAMVKYSDDEEKDELLKNLVSVASYLVVSTPLQGVWNRITEWITTMENRKEPAEFVDRLVRRKAFFVLINYMGWFLYLGFIAQNVVALRSQLMVFFVLKPSGLLGTIVELLGLLRTKHKPYKQDQILEMIEQEWDKDQPNLFDEYLEVTIIFAAALLFAPIFPEGLFIAALHTFFEYIADKIKLYYYMRIQMPLSSDFFAVSAWASIWQTLGWVGIFVSTWLVNVFLQTEHLSTQKDTWDPEDDKHFRWDDFLFHGLPSDDRRIFTIVLIEHFLLTVKAYLNITTAGSSREVDVHREIVRQVLHVPHSADREEGMEELTADA
;
A
#
# COMPACT_ATOMS: atom_id res chain seq x y z
N LEU A 1 5.12 -18.66 -1.77
CA LEU A 1 5.60 -19.36 -2.99
C LEU A 1 4.54 -19.48 -4.09
N MET A 2 3.25 -19.72 -3.80
CA MET A 2 2.18 -19.71 -4.82
C MET A 2 1.89 -18.34 -5.49
N ASN A 3 2.52 -17.25 -5.03
CA ASN A 3 2.20 -15.86 -5.44
C ASN A 3 3.09 -15.30 -6.57
N LEU A 4 4.03 -16.09 -7.12
CA LEU A 4 5.04 -15.61 -8.08
C LEU A 4 4.72 -15.93 -9.56
N THR A 5 3.55 -16.49 -9.87
CA THR A 5 3.20 -16.91 -11.24
C THR A 5 3.17 -15.75 -12.23
N LEU A 6 2.66 -14.58 -11.82
CA LEU A 6 2.58 -13.41 -12.67
C LEU A 6 3.94 -12.71 -12.84
N PRO A 7 4.75 -12.45 -11.79
CA PRO A 7 6.13 -11.99 -11.95
C PRO A 7 6.98 -12.94 -12.80
N ALA A 8 6.85 -14.26 -12.61
CA ALA A 8 7.56 -15.26 -13.40
C ALA A 8 7.12 -15.25 -14.87
N ALA A 9 5.82 -15.12 -15.15
CA ALA A 9 5.30 -15.01 -16.52
C ALA A 9 5.74 -13.71 -17.20
N ALA A 10 5.78 -12.59 -16.48
CA ALA A 10 6.22 -11.30 -17.01
C ALA A 10 7.72 -11.32 -17.39
N VAL A 11 8.55 -11.99 -16.57
CA VAL A 11 9.97 -12.22 -16.86
C VAL A 11 10.15 -13.11 -18.08
N VAL A 12 9.42 -14.23 -18.17
CA VAL A 12 9.50 -15.13 -19.33
C VAL A 12 9.07 -14.40 -20.60
N ALA A 13 7.99 -13.61 -20.55
CA ALA A 13 7.52 -12.85 -21.70
C ALA A 13 8.53 -11.77 -22.14
N SER A 14 9.08 -10.99 -21.21
CA SER A 14 10.09 -9.96 -21.50
C SER A 14 11.40 -10.57 -22.02
N PHE A 15 11.85 -11.68 -21.42
CA PHE A 15 13.05 -12.40 -21.83
C PHE A 15 12.90 -13.08 -23.21
N VAL A 16 11.77 -13.73 -23.48
CA VAL A 16 11.48 -14.38 -24.77
C VAL A 16 11.44 -13.36 -25.89
N TRP A 17 10.78 -12.22 -25.68
CA TRP A 17 10.71 -11.17 -26.69
C TRP A 17 12.10 -10.57 -27.00
N HIS A 18 12.92 -10.37 -25.96
CA HIS A 18 14.27 -9.83 -26.15
C HIS A 18 15.22 -10.82 -26.84
N LEU A 19 15.03 -12.12 -26.62
CA LEU A 19 15.73 -13.17 -27.36
C LEU A 19 15.31 -13.23 -28.85
N GLN A 20 14.04 -12.95 -29.15
CA GLN A 20 13.50 -12.99 -30.51
C GLN A 20 13.85 -11.75 -31.36
N HIS A 21 13.95 -10.57 -30.75
CA HIS A 21 14.19 -9.28 -31.45
C HIS A 21 15.61 -8.74 -31.24
N ARG A 22 16.59 -9.64 -31.10
CA ARG A 22 17.98 -9.30 -30.80
C ARG A 22 18.68 -8.64 -32.00
N ASP A 23 18.51 -7.33 -32.16
CA ASP A 23 19.42 -6.54 -33.00
C ASP A 23 20.76 -6.34 -32.26
N PRO A 24 21.91 -6.72 -32.86
CA PRO A 24 23.22 -6.64 -32.19
C PRO A 24 23.73 -5.21 -31.95
N THR A 25 23.02 -4.19 -32.43
CA THR A 25 23.41 -2.77 -32.37
C THR A 25 22.50 -1.92 -31.46
N LEU A 26 21.41 -2.46 -30.93
CA LEU A 26 20.44 -1.72 -30.13
C LEU A 26 20.60 -1.99 -28.62
N ASN A 27 20.73 -0.91 -27.84
CA ASN A 27 20.67 -0.95 -26.38
C ASN A 27 19.39 -1.65 -25.90
N ILE A 28 19.46 -2.37 -24.78
CA ILE A 28 18.34 -3.10 -24.17
C ILE A 28 17.15 -2.14 -23.97
N ARG A 29 16.09 -2.30 -24.79
CA ARG A 29 14.82 -1.59 -24.64
C ARG A 29 13.93 -2.35 -23.66
N TRP A 30 14.08 -2.04 -22.37
CA TRP A 30 13.22 -2.57 -21.32
C TRP A 30 11.74 -2.21 -21.60
N GLY A 31 10.83 -3.18 -21.43
CA GLY A 31 9.39 -3.01 -21.65
C GLY A 31 8.89 -3.22 -23.08
N ALA A 32 9.78 -3.50 -24.05
CA ALA A 32 9.41 -3.53 -25.45
C ALA A 32 8.63 -4.79 -25.88
N ALA A 33 8.66 -5.86 -25.07
CA ALA A 33 7.78 -7.03 -25.20
C ALA A 33 6.29 -6.71 -25.10
N PHE A 34 5.98 -5.61 -24.42
CA PHE A 34 4.65 -5.11 -24.24
C PHE A 34 4.45 -3.79 -25.01
N GLY A 35 5.22 -3.53 -26.07
CA GLY A 35 5.05 -2.33 -26.90
C GLY A 35 3.74 -2.36 -27.70
N GLU A 36 3.26 -3.54 -28.08
CA GLU A 36 2.00 -3.68 -28.81
C GLU A 36 0.80 -3.57 -27.87
N GLY A 37 -0.11 -2.62 -28.09
CA GLY A 37 -1.22 -2.32 -27.18
C GLY A 37 -2.12 -3.48 -26.76
N TRP A 38 -2.23 -4.53 -27.59
CA TRP A 38 -2.96 -5.75 -27.28
C TRP A 38 -2.32 -6.57 -26.15
N SER A 39 -1.00 -6.63 -26.13
CA SER A 39 -0.24 -7.34 -25.10
C SER A 39 -0.35 -6.63 -23.73
N GLN A 40 -0.39 -5.29 -23.71
CA GLN A 40 -0.58 -4.51 -22.49
C GLN A 40 -1.98 -4.65 -21.91
N ALA A 41 -3.01 -4.60 -22.77
CA ALA A 41 -4.39 -4.80 -22.33
C ALA A 41 -4.59 -6.22 -21.76
N GLY A 42 -4.09 -7.25 -22.45
CA GLY A 42 -4.10 -8.63 -21.96
C GLY A 42 -3.35 -8.80 -20.64
N PHE A 43 -2.20 -8.15 -20.49
CA PHE A 43 -1.44 -8.16 -19.24
C PHE A 43 -2.18 -7.48 -18.09
N ALA A 44 -2.84 -6.34 -18.34
CA ALA A 44 -3.67 -5.66 -17.35
C ALA A 44 -4.86 -6.54 -16.90
N LEU A 45 -5.47 -7.30 -17.82
CA LEU A 45 -6.49 -8.31 -17.48
C LEU A 45 -5.92 -9.38 -16.54
N CYS A 46 -4.80 -9.98 -16.90
CA CYS A 46 -4.15 -11.02 -16.08
C CYS A 46 -3.75 -10.50 -14.70
N LEU A 47 -3.21 -9.29 -14.62
CA LEU A 47 -2.84 -8.63 -13.36
C LEU A 47 -4.06 -8.36 -12.48
N SER A 48 -5.16 -7.88 -13.06
CA SER A 48 -6.41 -7.65 -12.33
C SER A 48 -6.97 -8.94 -11.74
N MET A 49 -7.02 -10.02 -12.53
CA MET A 49 -7.44 -11.35 -12.06
C MET A 49 -6.51 -11.88 -10.97
N TRP A 50 -5.20 -11.79 -11.18
CA TRP A 50 -4.19 -12.23 -10.21
C TRP A 50 -4.33 -11.48 -8.89
N SER A 51 -4.47 -10.15 -8.91
CA SER A 51 -4.62 -9.34 -7.69
C SER A 51 -5.83 -9.78 -6.87
N THR A 52 -6.94 -10.09 -7.55
CA THR A 52 -8.18 -10.52 -6.91
C THR A 52 -8.00 -11.89 -6.25
N LEU A 53 -7.48 -12.87 -7.00
CA LEU A 53 -7.20 -14.21 -6.47
C LEU A 53 -6.20 -14.19 -5.32
N PHE A 54 -5.15 -13.37 -5.42
CA PHE A 54 -4.18 -13.17 -4.35
C PHE A 54 -4.86 -12.69 -3.06
N PHE A 55 -5.76 -11.71 -3.14
CA PHE A 55 -6.45 -11.21 -1.94
C PHE A 55 -7.43 -12.20 -1.34
N ILE A 56 -8.13 -12.97 -2.16
CA ILE A 56 -9.01 -14.04 -1.69
C ILE A 56 -8.18 -15.06 -0.91
N GLN A 57 -7.09 -15.56 -1.52
CA GLN A 57 -6.20 -16.53 -0.87
C GLN A 57 -5.55 -15.96 0.40
N TRP A 58 -5.16 -14.68 0.38
CA TRP A 58 -4.59 -14.00 1.53
C TRP A 58 -5.61 -13.93 2.68
N LYS A 59 -6.84 -13.47 2.42
CA LYS A 59 -7.91 -13.41 3.42
C LYS A 59 -8.20 -14.77 4.04
N THR A 60 -8.33 -15.81 3.22
CA THR A 60 -8.56 -17.18 3.71
C THR A 60 -7.40 -17.66 4.58
N ARG A 61 -6.14 -17.37 4.20
CA ARG A 61 -4.98 -17.72 5.02
C ARG A 61 -4.95 -16.98 6.35
N VAL A 62 -5.23 -15.68 6.34
CA VAL A 62 -5.30 -14.88 7.57
C VAL A 62 -6.37 -15.43 8.50
N GLU A 63 -7.58 -15.72 7.99
CA GLU A 63 -8.65 -16.29 8.80
C GLU A 63 -8.24 -17.63 9.44
N ASN A 64 -7.58 -18.50 8.67
CA ASN A 64 -7.07 -19.78 9.17
C ASN A 64 -6.01 -19.62 10.27
N GLU A 65 -5.07 -18.70 10.10
CA GLU A 65 -4.01 -18.49 11.10
C GLU A 65 -4.57 -17.84 12.37
N VAL A 66 -5.50 -16.89 12.25
CA VAL A 66 -6.19 -16.27 13.38
C VAL A 66 -6.95 -17.32 14.18
N TYR A 67 -7.64 -18.21 13.47
CA TYR A 67 -8.34 -19.32 14.07
C TYR A 67 -7.37 -20.28 14.80
N ARG A 68 -6.25 -20.66 14.17
CA ARG A 68 -5.21 -21.50 14.79
C ARG A 68 -4.60 -20.88 16.04
N LEU A 69 -4.48 -19.55 16.07
CA LEU A 69 -3.98 -18.80 17.22
C LEU A 69 -5.04 -18.62 18.33
N GLY A 70 -6.27 -19.10 18.13
CA GLY A 70 -7.38 -18.91 19.08
C GLY A 70 -7.82 -17.46 19.19
N GLN A 71 -7.54 -16.64 18.16
CA GLN A 71 -7.82 -15.21 18.12
C GLN A 71 -9.10 -14.86 17.36
N ASP A 72 -9.92 -15.85 17.00
CA ASP A 72 -11.13 -15.68 16.20
C ASP A 72 -12.27 -14.94 16.91
N GLN A 73 -12.28 -14.91 18.25
CA GLN A 73 -13.29 -14.20 19.06
C GLN A 73 -12.98 -12.71 19.28
N LEU A 74 -11.81 -12.21 18.85
CA LEU A 74 -11.31 -10.90 19.26
C LEU A 74 -12.10 -9.69 18.74
N HIS A 75 -12.98 -9.85 17.75
CA HIS A 75 -13.79 -8.73 17.28
C HIS A 75 -14.83 -8.26 18.33
N LYS A 76 -15.01 -8.99 19.43
CA LYS A 76 -16.00 -8.67 20.48
C LYS A 76 -15.41 -8.40 21.87
N ASP A 77 -14.12 -8.63 22.09
CA ASP A 77 -13.51 -8.38 23.40
C ASP A 77 -13.15 -6.90 23.58
N VAL A 78 -14.15 -6.14 24.03
CA VAL A 78 -14.06 -4.75 24.51
C VAL A 78 -13.03 -4.58 25.65
N TYR A 79 -12.56 -5.69 26.24
CA TYR A 79 -11.72 -5.74 27.45
C TYR A 79 -10.29 -6.25 27.23
N SER A 80 -9.78 -6.27 25.99
CA SER A 80 -8.34 -6.51 25.78
C SER A 80 -7.50 -5.47 26.56
N ILE A 81 -6.41 -5.92 27.19
CA ILE A 81 -5.49 -5.08 27.98
C ILE A 81 -5.01 -3.88 27.15
N ASP A 82 -4.82 -4.10 25.85
CA ASP A 82 -4.36 -3.12 24.87
C ASP A 82 -5.36 -1.96 24.68
N GLY A 83 -6.66 -2.25 24.67
CA GLY A 83 -7.74 -1.27 24.58
C GLY A 83 -8.08 -0.53 25.88
N SER A 84 -7.50 -0.95 27.01
CA SER A 84 -7.85 -0.42 28.34
C SER A 84 -7.65 1.09 28.46
N HIS A 85 -6.62 1.64 27.81
CA HIS A 85 -6.36 3.08 27.81
C HIS A 85 -7.53 3.87 27.17
N MET A 86 -8.16 3.34 26.11
CA MET A 86 -9.33 3.93 25.48
C MET A 86 -10.55 3.85 26.39
N TYR A 87 -10.73 2.71 27.06
CA TYR A 87 -11.80 2.49 28.03
C TYR A 87 -11.77 3.53 29.17
N PHE A 88 -10.58 3.81 29.72
CA PHE A 88 -10.38 4.80 30.77
C PHE A 88 -10.56 6.23 30.25
N LYS A 89 -9.97 6.54 29.09
CA LYS A 89 -10.09 7.86 28.44
C LYS A 89 -11.54 8.22 28.17
N ARG A 90 -12.36 7.27 27.70
CA ARG A 90 -13.79 7.48 27.45
C ARG A 90 -14.59 7.80 28.70
N ARG A 91 -14.11 7.43 29.88
CA ARG A 91 -14.72 7.78 31.18
C ARG A 91 -14.11 9.02 31.81
N GLY A 92 -13.25 9.70 31.07
CA GLY A 92 -12.53 10.87 31.57
C GLY A 92 -11.43 10.52 32.53
N PHE A 93 -10.78 9.37 32.38
CA PHE A 93 -9.57 9.06 33.14
C PHE A 93 -8.34 9.19 32.25
N LYS A 94 -7.31 9.85 32.76
CA LYS A 94 -5.99 9.98 32.13
C LYS A 94 -4.97 9.23 32.97
N ILE A 95 -3.95 8.69 32.31
CA ILE A 95 -2.83 8.03 32.95
C ILE A 95 -1.65 9.00 32.92
N SER A 96 -1.06 9.29 34.08
CA SER A 96 0.19 10.05 34.21
C SER A 96 1.20 9.23 34.99
N ARG A 97 2.47 9.25 34.56
CA ARG A 97 3.57 8.59 35.31
C ARG A 97 3.66 9.04 36.77
N LYS A 98 3.25 10.28 37.08
CA LYS A 98 3.34 10.85 38.44
C LYS A 98 2.13 10.54 39.33
N HIS A 99 0.92 10.49 38.76
CA HIS A 99 -0.33 10.40 39.52
C HIS A 99 -1.10 9.09 39.27
N GLY A 100 -0.54 8.19 38.46
CA GLY A 100 -1.26 7.00 38.02
C GLY A 100 -2.51 7.38 37.21
N LEU A 101 -3.62 6.70 37.50
CA LEU A 101 -4.91 6.95 36.87
C LEU A 101 -5.66 8.06 37.64
N TYR A 102 -5.99 9.16 36.96
CA TYR A 102 -6.71 10.29 37.57
C TYR A 102 -7.87 10.77 36.67
N LYS A 103 -8.91 11.32 37.29
CA LYS A 103 -10.07 11.86 36.56
C LYS A 103 -9.73 13.22 35.94
N ASP A 104 -9.94 13.33 34.65
CA ASP A 104 -9.78 14.53 33.85
C ASP A 104 -10.86 15.54 34.19
N LYS A 105 -10.44 16.69 34.73
CA LYS A 105 -11.35 17.76 35.19
C LYS A 105 -12.13 18.40 34.03
N CYS A 106 -11.58 18.34 32.82
CA CYS A 106 -12.19 18.90 31.61
C CYS A 106 -13.00 17.86 30.81
N PHE A 107 -13.26 16.68 31.39
CA PHE A 107 -14.02 15.65 30.70
C PHE A 107 -15.51 15.99 30.68
N SER A 108 -16.08 16.14 29.49
CA SER A 108 -17.52 16.13 29.29
C SER A 108 -17.99 14.71 28.93
N PRO A 109 -19.06 14.18 29.58
CA PRO A 109 -19.65 12.91 29.18
C PRO A 109 -20.21 13.05 27.76
N VAL A 110 -19.55 12.41 26.80
CA VAL A 110 -19.80 12.64 25.38
C VAL A 110 -20.97 11.77 24.91
N GLU A 111 -22.20 12.20 25.23
CA GLU A 111 -23.46 11.56 24.78
C GLU A 111 -23.95 12.09 23.41
N ARG A 112 -23.32 13.13 22.84
CA ARG A 112 -23.78 13.74 21.58
C ARG A 112 -23.21 13.06 20.32
N SER A 113 -24.15 12.63 19.47
CA SER A 113 -24.08 11.89 18.18
C SER A 113 -22.69 11.47 17.68
N GLY A 114 -22.39 10.17 17.77
CA GLY A 114 -21.17 9.57 17.20
C GLY A 114 -21.03 9.81 15.69
N ILE A 115 -22.16 9.95 14.97
CA ILE A 115 -22.19 10.19 13.52
C ILE A 115 -21.69 11.61 13.18
N CYS A 116 -22.16 12.65 13.88
CA CYS A 116 -21.71 14.02 13.60
C CYS A 116 -20.20 14.17 13.83
N ARG A 117 -19.68 13.57 14.92
CA ARG A 117 -18.23 13.53 15.17
C ARG A 117 -17.48 12.76 14.10
N MET A 118 -18.02 11.63 13.63
CA MET A 118 -17.41 10.89 12.52
C MET A 118 -17.31 11.75 11.26
N ILE A 119 -18.40 12.44 10.91
CA ILE A 119 -18.45 13.30 9.73
C ILE A 119 -17.47 14.47 9.90
N CYS A 120 -17.49 15.17 11.04
CA CYS A 120 -16.56 16.27 11.31
C CYS A 120 -15.10 15.83 11.28
N THR A 121 -14.74 14.73 11.95
CA THR A 121 -13.36 14.22 11.93
C THR A 121 -12.94 13.73 10.55
N THR A 122 -13.86 13.18 9.76
CA THR A 122 -13.61 12.82 8.36
C THR A 122 -13.33 14.06 7.51
N PHE A 123 -14.14 15.12 7.62
CA PHE A 123 -13.87 16.40 6.97
C PHE A 123 -12.54 17.01 7.41
N MET A 124 -12.24 17.03 8.72
CA MET A 124 -10.95 17.49 9.24
C MET A 124 -9.78 16.68 8.68
N THR A 125 -9.95 15.37 8.51
CA THR A 125 -8.93 14.51 7.92
C THR A 125 -8.68 14.88 6.47
N TYR A 126 -9.72 14.98 5.63
CA TYR A 126 -9.56 15.35 4.23
C TYR A 126 -9.01 16.76 4.06
N PHE A 127 -9.44 17.70 4.90
CA PHE A 127 -8.88 19.05 4.92
C PHE A 127 -7.39 19.04 5.28
N ALA A 128 -7.00 18.29 6.32
CA ALA A 128 -5.60 18.13 6.70
C ALA A 128 -4.78 17.46 5.59
N ILE A 129 -5.30 16.40 4.96
CA ILE A 129 -4.64 15.75 3.81
C ILE A 129 -4.41 16.76 2.69
N PHE A 130 -5.46 17.50 2.30
CA PHE A 130 -5.36 18.49 1.23
C PHE A 130 -4.33 19.59 1.57
N PHE A 131 -4.35 20.10 2.80
CA PHE A 131 -3.37 21.07 3.28
C PHE A 131 -1.94 20.53 3.22
N PHE A 132 -1.70 19.31 3.69
CA PHE A 132 -0.37 18.70 3.67
C PHE A 132 0.09 18.35 2.25
N LEU A 133 -0.82 17.95 1.36
CA LEU A 133 -0.51 17.74 -0.05
C LEU A 133 -0.14 19.06 -0.73
N ALA A 134 -0.92 20.13 -0.52
CA ALA A 134 -0.58 21.45 -1.02
C ALA A 134 0.79 21.93 -0.50
N LEU A 135 1.05 21.72 0.79
CA LEU A 135 2.35 22.01 1.40
C LEU A 135 3.48 21.18 0.77
N SER A 136 3.26 19.89 0.51
CA SER A 136 4.24 19.03 -0.16
C SER A 136 4.54 19.51 -1.58
N CYS A 137 3.51 19.93 -2.34
CA CYS A 137 3.69 20.52 -3.67
C CYS A 137 4.45 21.84 -3.60
N LEU A 138 4.18 22.70 -2.62
CA LEU A 138 4.92 23.95 -2.41
C LEU A 138 6.38 23.69 -2.05
N ILE A 139 6.66 22.68 -1.22
CA ILE A 139 8.02 22.26 -0.89
C ILE A 139 8.73 21.76 -2.14
N ILE A 140 8.11 20.87 -2.93
CA ILE A 140 8.70 20.35 -4.17
C ILE A 140 8.94 21.50 -5.16
N ALA A 141 7.98 22.41 -5.34
CA ALA A 141 8.15 23.58 -6.21
C ALA A 141 9.27 24.51 -5.73
N GLY A 142 9.36 24.73 -4.42
CA GLY A 142 10.46 25.47 -3.80
C GLY A 142 11.82 24.79 -4.02
N LEU A 143 11.87 23.47 -3.91
CA LEU A 143 13.08 22.68 -4.17
C LEU A 143 13.47 22.71 -5.65
N CYS A 144 12.52 22.60 -6.57
CA CYS A 144 12.76 22.78 -8.00
C CYS A 144 13.30 24.18 -8.27
N TRP A 145 12.71 25.23 -7.67
CA TRP A 145 13.19 26.60 -7.82
C TRP A 145 14.61 26.79 -7.26
N VAL A 146 14.91 26.20 -6.09
CA VAL A 146 16.27 26.20 -5.53
C VAL A 146 17.22 25.44 -6.43
N SER A 147 16.80 24.30 -6.98
CA SER A 147 17.57 23.49 -7.93
C SER A 147 17.87 24.28 -9.21
N ASP A 148 16.90 24.99 -9.77
CA ASP A 148 17.07 25.82 -10.97
C ASP A 148 18.00 27.01 -10.70
N LYS A 149 17.92 27.61 -9.51
CA LYS A 149 18.84 28.68 -9.09
C LYS A 149 20.24 28.17 -8.80
N ALA A 150 20.37 26.99 -8.20
CA ALA A 150 21.64 26.31 -8.00
C ALA A 150 22.26 25.92 -9.34
N ALA A 151 21.47 25.55 -10.35
CA ALA A 151 21.96 25.25 -11.69
C ALA A 151 22.67 26.45 -12.35
N MET A 152 22.24 27.69 -12.03
CA MET A 152 22.88 28.91 -12.52
C MET A 152 24.21 29.25 -11.82
N VAL A 153 24.51 28.62 -10.68
CA VAL A 153 25.74 28.82 -9.91
C VAL A 153 26.69 27.66 -10.19
N LYS A 154 27.92 27.97 -10.61
CA LYS A 154 28.96 26.97 -10.84
C LYS A 154 29.69 26.71 -9.52
N TYR A 155 29.57 25.51 -8.96
CA TYR A 155 30.19 25.10 -7.69
C TYR A 155 31.56 24.45 -7.89
N SER A 156 31.77 23.74 -9.01
CA SER A 156 33.08 23.23 -9.41
C SER A 156 33.37 23.42 -10.89
N ASP A 157 34.66 23.49 -11.24
CA ASP A 157 35.07 23.54 -12.64
C ASP A 157 34.86 22.23 -13.39
N ASP A 158 34.78 21.11 -12.66
CA ASP A 158 34.46 19.78 -13.17
C ASP A 158 32.94 19.64 -13.37
N GLU A 159 32.50 19.45 -14.62
CA GLU A 159 31.08 19.44 -15.01
C GLU A 159 30.30 18.28 -14.37
N GLU A 160 30.89 17.08 -14.34
CA GLU A 160 30.29 15.89 -13.73
C GLU A 160 30.12 16.03 -12.20
N LYS A 161 31.10 16.64 -11.51
CA LYS A 161 31.02 16.87 -10.05
C LYS A 161 30.03 17.98 -9.71
N ASP A 162 29.93 18.99 -10.56
CA ASP A 162 29.01 20.12 -10.39
C ASP A 162 27.55 19.64 -10.48
N GLU A 163 27.23 18.81 -11.47
CA GLU A 163 25.90 18.18 -11.60
C GLU A 163 25.59 17.26 -10.41
N LEU A 164 26.56 16.48 -9.96
CA LEU A 164 26.38 15.55 -8.84
C LEU A 164 26.16 16.31 -7.51
N LEU A 165 26.91 17.39 -7.26
CA LEU A 165 26.71 18.27 -6.10
C LEU A 165 25.33 18.93 -6.12
N LYS A 166 24.87 19.42 -7.27
CA LYS A 166 23.54 20.02 -7.43
C LYS A 166 22.43 19.02 -7.11
N ASN A 167 22.51 17.81 -7.66
CA ASN A 167 21.55 16.75 -7.40
C ASN A 167 21.55 16.31 -5.93
N LEU A 168 22.73 16.20 -5.30
CA LEU A 168 22.85 15.86 -3.87
C LEU A 168 22.23 16.92 -2.97
N VAL A 169 22.44 18.21 -3.24
CA VAL A 169 21.85 19.30 -2.43
C VAL A 169 20.32 19.30 -2.54
N SER A 170 19.77 19.06 -3.74
CA SER A 170 18.32 18.95 -3.96
C SER A 170 17.71 17.75 -3.22
N VAL A 171 18.34 16.58 -3.30
CA VAL A 171 17.88 15.38 -2.58
C VAL A 171 18.01 15.54 -1.07
N ALA A 172 19.13 16.08 -0.58
CA ALA A 172 19.36 16.29 0.84
C ALA A 172 18.34 17.27 1.44
N SER A 173 18.05 18.37 0.74
CA SER A 173 17.04 19.35 1.18
C SER A 173 15.63 18.77 1.20
N TYR A 174 15.26 17.91 0.23
CA TYR A 174 14.00 17.16 0.29
C TYR A 174 13.91 16.26 1.53
N LEU A 175 14.96 15.51 1.85
CA LEU A 175 14.98 14.59 2.99
C LEU A 175 14.88 15.32 4.34
N VAL A 176 15.57 16.45 4.47
CA VAL A 176 15.54 17.30 5.67
C VAL A 176 14.14 17.85 5.93
N VAL A 177 13.37 18.18 4.88
CA VAL A 177 12.02 18.74 5.02
C VAL A 177 10.94 17.65 5.15
N SER A 178 11.04 16.57 4.39
CA SER A 178 10.02 15.50 4.35
C SER A 178 9.94 14.68 5.63
N THR A 179 11.07 14.37 6.26
CA THR A 179 11.14 13.57 7.50
C THR A 179 10.35 14.19 8.66
N PRO A 180 10.58 15.46 9.06
CA PRO A 180 9.80 16.09 10.13
C PRO A 180 8.33 16.26 9.74
N LEU A 181 8.04 16.51 8.46
CA LEU A 181 6.67 16.67 7.98
C LEU A 181 5.84 15.39 8.18
N GLN A 182 6.42 14.21 7.89
CA GLN A 182 5.79 12.93 8.15
C GLN A 182 5.55 12.70 9.65
N GLY A 183 6.51 13.09 10.51
CA GLY A 183 6.34 13.05 11.96
C GLY A 183 5.19 13.93 12.46
N VAL A 184 5.04 15.13 11.92
CA VAL A 184 3.91 16.04 12.23
C VAL A 184 2.58 15.44 11.75
N TRP A 185 2.54 14.89 10.53
CA TRP A 185 1.36 14.21 9.99
C TRP A 185 0.89 13.06 10.88
N ASN A 186 1.83 12.21 11.34
CA ASN A 186 1.52 11.09 12.22
C ASN A 186 0.86 11.56 13.53
N ARG A 187 1.39 12.63 14.15
CA ARG A 187 0.82 13.22 15.37
C ARG A 187 -0.55 13.82 15.15
N ILE A 188 -0.76 14.54 14.04
CA ILE A 188 -2.07 15.12 13.71
C ILE A 188 -3.10 14.01 13.48
N THR A 189 -2.73 12.96 12.76
CA THR A 189 -3.62 11.85 12.46
C THR A 189 -4.03 11.08 13.72
N GLU A 190 -3.08 10.84 14.62
CA GLU A 190 -3.37 10.27 15.95
C GLU A 190 -4.29 11.18 16.75
N TRP A 191 -4.02 12.49 16.77
CA TRP A 191 -4.85 13.45 17.47
C TRP A 191 -6.29 13.45 16.93
N ILE A 192 -6.50 13.61 15.62
CA ILE A 192 -7.83 13.59 14.98
C ILE A 192 -8.55 12.28 15.28
N THR A 193 -7.85 11.15 15.20
CA THR A 193 -8.46 9.84 15.45
C THR A 193 -8.84 9.66 16.91
N THR A 194 -8.04 10.20 17.85
CA THR A 194 -8.42 10.18 19.27
C THR A 194 -9.59 11.10 19.61
N MET A 195 -9.84 12.15 18.84
CA MET A 195 -11.03 13.00 19.01
C MET A 195 -12.34 12.27 18.68
N GLU A 196 -12.29 11.22 17.86
CA GLU A 196 -13.50 10.43 17.56
C GLU A 196 -14.03 9.68 18.79
N ASN A 197 -13.18 9.37 19.76
CA ASN A 197 -13.54 8.67 21.00
C ASN A 197 -14.38 7.41 20.70
N ARG A 198 -13.84 6.51 19.86
CA ARG A 198 -14.46 5.24 19.48
C ARG A 198 -14.57 4.31 20.67
N LYS A 199 -15.64 3.51 20.71
CA LYS A 199 -15.87 2.52 21.78
C LYS A 199 -14.95 1.30 21.59
N GLU A 200 -14.78 0.88 20.34
CA GLU A 200 -14.09 -0.36 20.01
C GLU A 200 -12.64 -0.07 19.59
N PRO A 201 -11.65 -0.74 20.21
CA PRO A 201 -10.24 -0.60 19.83
C PRO A 201 -9.98 -0.98 18.37
N ALA A 202 -10.71 -1.98 17.85
CA ALA A 202 -10.60 -2.42 16.46
C ALA A 202 -10.91 -1.29 15.48
N GLU A 203 -12.06 -0.64 15.63
CA GLU A 203 -12.45 0.49 14.77
C GLU A 203 -11.47 1.67 14.87
N PHE A 204 -10.90 1.90 16.06
CA PHE A 204 -9.91 2.96 16.27
C PHE A 204 -8.62 2.69 15.49
N VAL A 205 -8.04 1.50 15.65
CA VAL A 205 -6.80 1.10 14.96
C VAL A 205 -7.03 1.12 13.45
N ASP A 206 -8.16 0.58 13.00
CA ASP A 206 -8.53 0.50 11.60
C ASP A 206 -8.65 1.88 10.92
N ARG A 207 -9.27 2.86 11.60
CA ARG A 207 -9.28 4.26 11.12
C ARG A 207 -7.91 4.89 11.14
N LEU A 208 -7.13 4.66 12.20
CA LEU A 208 -5.79 5.23 12.34
C LEU A 208 -4.89 4.79 11.19
N VAL A 209 -4.86 3.49 10.91
CA VAL A 209 -4.06 2.89 9.83
C VAL A 209 -4.49 3.46 8.48
N ARG A 210 -5.78 3.46 8.15
CA ARG A 210 -6.28 4.01 6.88
C ARG A 210 -5.91 5.47 6.67
N ARG A 211 -6.06 6.33 7.68
CA ARG A 211 -5.73 7.75 7.56
C ARG A 211 -4.25 7.99 7.34
N LYS A 212 -3.39 7.33 8.12
CA LYS A 212 -1.94 7.45 7.98
C LYS A 212 -1.50 6.96 6.59
N ALA A 213 -1.97 5.78 6.18
CA ALA A 213 -1.61 5.16 4.92
C ALA A 213 -2.08 5.98 3.71
N PHE A 214 -3.31 6.52 3.74
CA PHE A 214 -3.87 7.24 2.59
C PHE A 214 -3.03 8.47 2.19
N PHE A 215 -2.62 9.29 3.16
CA PHE A 215 -1.76 10.45 2.87
C PHE A 215 -0.43 10.02 2.26
N VAL A 216 0.22 9.04 2.88
CA VAL A 216 1.55 8.59 2.45
C VAL A 216 1.48 7.94 1.05
N LEU A 217 0.45 7.14 0.78
CA LEU A 217 0.22 6.54 -0.53
C LEU A 217 0.01 7.59 -1.62
N ILE A 218 -0.80 8.62 -1.37
CA ILE A 218 -1.00 9.71 -2.35
C ILE A 218 0.30 10.48 -2.54
N ASN A 219 1.05 10.75 -1.48
CA ASN A 219 2.31 11.48 -1.59
C ASN A 219 3.34 10.72 -2.43
N TYR A 220 3.48 9.40 -2.25
CA TYR A 220 4.40 8.59 -3.04
C TYR A 220 3.90 8.32 -4.47
N MET A 221 2.63 7.98 -4.65
CA MET A 221 2.09 7.62 -5.98
C MET A 221 1.75 8.86 -6.82
N GLY A 222 1.45 10.00 -6.19
CA GLY A 222 0.97 11.21 -6.84
C GLY A 222 1.94 11.78 -7.87
N TRP A 223 3.25 11.72 -7.59
CA TRP A 223 4.27 12.15 -8.55
C TRP A 223 4.27 11.29 -9.83
N PHE A 224 4.16 9.97 -9.70
CA PHE A 224 4.07 9.08 -10.85
C PHE A 224 2.75 9.24 -11.61
N LEU A 225 1.65 9.47 -10.89
CA LEU A 225 0.35 9.79 -11.50
C LEU A 225 0.41 11.12 -12.28
N TYR A 226 1.09 12.14 -11.76
CA TYR A 226 1.33 13.39 -12.46
C TYR A 226 2.13 13.17 -13.75
N LEU A 227 3.22 12.40 -13.67
CA LEU A 227 4.04 12.12 -14.85
C LEU A 227 3.31 11.30 -15.92
N GLY A 228 2.51 10.33 -15.48
CA GLY A 228 1.71 9.48 -16.37
C GLY A 228 0.57 10.25 -17.04
N PHE A 229 -0.27 10.93 -16.27
CA PHE A 229 -1.49 11.53 -16.79
C PHE A 229 -1.35 12.97 -17.28
N ILE A 230 -0.59 13.80 -16.56
CA ILE A 230 -0.50 15.24 -16.83
C ILE A 230 0.70 15.54 -17.74
N ALA A 231 1.90 15.07 -17.37
CA ALA A 231 3.09 15.29 -18.18
C ALA A 231 3.18 14.35 -19.41
N GLN A 232 2.47 13.22 -19.37
CA GLN A 232 2.41 12.19 -20.43
C GLN A 232 3.79 11.72 -20.93
N ASN A 233 4.80 11.72 -20.05
CA ASN A 233 6.16 11.32 -20.41
C ASN A 233 6.44 9.90 -19.90
N VAL A 234 6.18 8.92 -20.75
CA VAL A 234 6.34 7.49 -20.43
C VAL A 234 7.80 7.13 -20.14
N VAL A 235 8.74 7.72 -20.89
CA VAL A 235 10.18 7.40 -20.73
C VAL A 235 10.66 7.90 -19.37
N ALA A 236 10.29 9.11 -18.98
CA ALA A 236 10.59 9.66 -17.66
C ALA A 236 9.88 8.87 -16.55
N LEU A 237 8.63 8.44 -16.77
CA LEU A 237 7.89 7.62 -15.82
C LEU A 237 8.59 6.27 -15.57
N ARG A 238 9.02 5.57 -16.63
CA ARG A 238 9.75 4.29 -16.54
C ARG A 238 11.09 4.46 -15.82
N SER A 239 11.88 5.46 -16.19
CA SER A 239 13.20 5.68 -15.58
C SER A 239 13.09 6.02 -14.10
N GLN A 240 12.09 6.83 -13.72
CA GLN A 240 11.89 7.17 -12.32
C GLN A 240 11.27 6.06 -11.49
N LEU A 241 10.40 5.22 -12.06
CA LEU A 241 9.93 3.99 -11.40
C LEU A 241 11.11 3.04 -11.18
N MET A 242 12.02 2.90 -12.14
CA MET A 242 13.23 2.10 -11.98
C MET A 242 14.10 2.61 -10.82
N VAL A 243 14.36 3.92 -10.78
CA VAL A 243 15.06 4.57 -9.65
C VAL A 243 14.33 4.32 -8.33
N PHE A 244 13.01 4.42 -8.33
CA PHE A 244 12.19 4.21 -7.14
C PHE A 244 12.27 2.78 -6.60
N PHE A 245 12.17 1.75 -7.46
CA PHE A 245 12.25 0.37 -7.03
C PHE A 245 13.66 -0.05 -6.59
N VAL A 246 14.71 0.53 -7.20
CA VAL A 246 16.10 0.08 -6.99
C VAL A 246 16.86 0.95 -6.00
N LEU A 247 16.84 2.27 -6.19
CA LEU A 247 17.74 3.23 -5.53
C LEU A 247 17.14 3.91 -4.30
N LYS A 248 15.83 3.84 -4.09
CA LYS A 248 15.22 4.40 -2.88
C LYS A 248 15.91 3.81 -1.64
N PRO A 249 16.06 4.56 -0.54
CA PRO A 249 16.66 4.04 0.70
C PRO A 249 16.01 2.75 1.22
N SER A 250 14.69 2.61 1.03
CA SER A 250 13.96 1.35 1.25
C SER A 250 13.54 0.65 -0.05
N GLY A 251 14.38 0.75 -1.08
CA GLY A 251 14.29 -0.01 -2.31
C GLY A 251 15.25 -1.19 -2.30
N LEU A 252 15.36 -1.91 -3.43
CA LEU A 252 16.12 -3.16 -3.53
C LEU A 252 17.56 -3.06 -3.02
N LEU A 253 18.30 -2.01 -3.40
CA LEU A 253 19.69 -1.86 -2.95
C LEU A 253 19.76 -1.56 -1.46
N GLY A 254 18.83 -0.77 -0.93
CA GLY A 254 18.74 -0.49 0.51
C GLY A 254 18.60 -1.76 1.32
N THR A 255 17.61 -2.59 0.97
CA THR A 255 17.36 -3.88 1.60
C THR A 255 18.55 -4.83 1.49
N ILE A 256 19.21 -4.89 0.33
CA ILE A 256 20.41 -5.73 0.15
C ILE A 256 21.55 -5.23 1.04
N VAL A 257 21.79 -3.93 1.09
CA VAL A 257 22.82 -3.33 1.95
C VAL A 257 22.52 -3.60 3.42
N GLU A 258 21.26 -3.45 3.83
CA GLU A 258 20.79 -3.78 5.18
C GLU A 258 21.03 -5.26 5.48
N LEU A 259 20.58 -6.17 4.61
CA LEU A 259 20.77 -7.60 4.76
C LEU A 259 22.26 -7.98 4.86
N LEU A 260 23.12 -7.41 4.03
CA LEU A 260 24.58 -7.62 4.11
C LEU A 260 25.15 -7.11 5.44
N GLY A 261 24.65 -5.98 5.94
CA GLY A 261 24.97 -5.46 7.26
C GLY A 261 24.59 -6.45 8.37
N LEU A 262 23.36 -6.97 8.33
CA LEU A 262 22.81 -7.94 9.28
C LEU A 262 23.48 -9.32 9.21
N LEU A 263 24.01 -9.73 8.05
CA LEU A 263 24.75 -10.99 7.90
C LEU A 263 26.21 -10.86 8.37
N ARG A 264 26.78 -9.65 8.30
CA ARG A 264 28.18 -9.39 8.70
C ARG A 264 28.34 -9.30 10.22
N THR A 265 27.30 -8.89 10.92
CA THR A 265 27.26 -8.80 12.37
C THR A 265 27.30 -10.19 13.01
N LYS A 266 28.40 -10.48 13.73
CA LYS A 266 28.53 -11.72 14.48
C LYS A 266 27.79 -11.62 15.81
N HIS A 267 26.66 -12.32 15.93
CA HIS A 267 26.01 -12.52 17.22
C HIS A 267 26.80 -13.51 18.08
N LYS A 268 27.17 -13.09 19.28
CA LYS A 268 27.77 -13.98 20.28
C LYS A 268 26.64 -14.79 20.94
N PRO A 269 26.73 -16.13 21.00
CA PRO A 269 25.75 -16.92 21.72
C PRO A 269 25.82 -16.60 23.21
N TYR A 270 24.66 -16.54 23.85
CA TYR A 270 24.54 -16.28 25.28
C TYR A 270 25.03 -17.48 26.10
N LYS A 271 25.77 -17.21 27.19
CA LYS A 271 26.15 -18.23 28.18
C LYS A 271 25.06 -18.35 29.24
N GLN A 272 24.68 -19.57 29.58
CA GLN A 272 23.55 -19.88 30.47
C GLN A 272 23.65 -19.26 31.87
N ASP A 273 24.85 -18.93 32.34
CA ASP A 273 25.07 -18.32 33.66
C ASP A 273 24.73 -16.80 33.72
N GLN A 274 24.36 -16.18 32.59
CA GLN A 274 24.16 -14.73 32.46
C GLN A 274 22.69 -14.33 32.17
N ILE A 275 21.70 -15.09 32.62
CA ILE A 275 20.26 -14.86 32.30
C ILE A 275 19.82 -13.40 32.58
N LEU A 276 20.27 -12.80 33.68
CA LEU A 276 19.92 -11.41 34.01
C LEU A 276 20.40 -10.43 32.94
N GLU A 277 21.64 -10.59 32.48
CA GLU A 277 22.23 -9.79 31.41
C GLU A 277 21.51 -10.01 30.07
N MET A 278 21.00 -11.23 29.82
CA MET A 278 20.16 -11.51 28.64
C MET A 278 18.85 -10.74 28.69
N ILE A 279 18.20 -10.72 29.86
CA ILE A 279 16.93 -10.02 30.04
C ILE A 279 17.14 -8.51 29.87
N GLU A 280 18.20 -7.94 30.43
CA GLU A 280 18.54 -6.52 30.27
C GLU A 280 18.80 -6.17 28.80
N GLN A 281 19.61 -6.97 28.10
CA GLN A 281 19.88 -6.76 26.67
C GLN A 281 18.63 -6.91 25.79
N GLU A 282 17.76 -7.87 26.09
CA GLU A 282 16.51 -8.06 25.36
C GLU A 282 15.51 -6.93 25.66
N TRP A 283 15.53 -6.40 26.88
CA TRP A 283 14.67 -5.29 27.28
C TRP A 283 15.03 -3.97 26.60
N ASP A 284 16.33 -3.74 26.35
CA ASP A 284 16.86 -2.56 25.69
C ASP A 284 16.63 -2.54 24.17
N LYS A 285 16.22 -3.66 23.57
CA LYS A 285 15.87 -3.70 22.15
C LYS A 285 14.57 -2.94 21.87
N ASP A 286 14.53 -2.32 20.69
CA ASP A 286 13.35 -1.62 20.19
C ASP A 286 12.20 -2.59 19.88
N GLN A 287 10.97 -2.06 19.93
CA GLN A 287 9.78 -2.78 19.52
C GLN A 287 9.60 -2.68 18.00
N PRO A 288 9.11 -3.75 17.33
CA PRO A 288 8.87 -3.70 15.90
C PRO A 288 7.74 -2.71 15.58
N ASN A 289 8.02 -1.77 14.67
CA ASN A 289 7.01 -0.84 14.18
C ASN A 289 6.28 -1.42 12.97
N LEU A 290 5.34 -2.33 13.24
CA LEU A 290 4.60 -3.06 12.20
C LEU A 290 3.89 -2.13 11.19
N PHE A 291 3.50 -0.92 11.60
CA PHE A 291 2.83 0.02 10.70
C PHE A 291 3.75 0.42 9.53
N ASP A 292 5.01 0.77 9.82
CA ASP A 292 5.94 1.21 8.78
C ASP A 292 6.37 0.02 7.89
N GLU A 293 6.53 -1.18 8.46
CA GLU A 293 6.82 -2.40 7.70
C GLU A 293 5.70 -2.73 6.70
N TYR A 294 4.43 -2.70 7.14
CA TYR A 294 3.30 -2.91 6.23
C TYR A 294 3.17 -1.77 5.22
N LEU A 295 3.44 -0.53 5.61
CA LEU A 295 3.38 0.63 4.72
C LEU A 295 4.39 0.49 3.57
N GLU A 296 5.60 0.02 3.85
CA GLU A 296 6.62 -0.22 2.83
C GLU A 296 6.14 -1.23 1.78
N VAL A 297 5.71 -2.41 2.24
CA VAL A 297 5.16 -3.46 1.36
C VAL A 297 3.96 -2.94 0.57
N THR A 298 3.10 -2.12 1.19
CA THR A 298 1.94 -1.50 0.53
C THR A 298 2.36 -0.56 -0.58
N ILE A 299 3.41 0.24 -0.39
CA ILE A 299 3.92 1.17 -1.40
C ILE A 299 4.47 0.41 -2.62
N ILE A 300 5.24 -0.65 -2.39
CA ILE A 300 5.77 -1.51 -3.46
C ILE A 300 4.64 -2.20 -4.20
N PHE A 301 3.67 -2.74 -3.47
CA PHE A 301 2.49 -3.37 -4.04
C PHE A 301 1.67 -2.37 -4.87
N ALA A 302 1.45 -1.15 -4.38
CA ALA A 302 0.74 -0.10 -5.11
C ALA A 302 1.47 0.26 -6.41
N ALA A 303 2.79 0.50 -6.34
CA ALA A 303 3.58 0.82 -7.53
C ALA A 303 3.55 -0.32 -8.56
N ALA A 304 3.67 -1.57 -8.09
CA ALA A 304 3.59 -2.77 -8.91
C ALA A 304 2.22 -2.92 -9.58
N LEU A 305 1.13 -2.66 -8.86
CA LEU A 305 -0.23 -2.81 -9.40
C LEU A 305 -0.60 -1.68 -10.37
N LEU A 306 -0.34 -0.42 -10.00
CA LEU A 306 -0.81 0.75 -10.75
C LEU A 306 -0.04 0.93 -12.07
N PHE A 307 1.28 0.72 -12.04
CA PHE A 307 2.17 1.06 -13.16
C PHE A 307 2.67 -0.14 -13.96
N ALA A 308 2.25 -1.36 -13.60
CA ALA A 308 2.63 -2.58 -14.31
C ALA A 308 2.44 -2.54 -15.84
N PRO A 309 1.36 -1.98 -16.42
CA PRO A 309 1.21 -1.94 -17.87
C PRO A 309 2.30 -1.13 -18.57
N ILE A 310 2.83 -0.09 -17.92
CA ILE A 310 3.91 0.73 -18.46
C ILE A 310 5.28 0.13 -18.13
N PHE A 311 5.45 -0.43 -16.94
CA PHE A 311 6.71 -0.94 -16.43
C PHE A 311 6.55 -2.37 -15.87
N PRO A 312 6.36 -3.38 -16.73
CA PRO A 312 6.11 -4.76 -16.31
C PRO A 312 7.32 -5.40 -15.61
N GLU A 313 8.55 -4.97 -15.95
CA GLU A 313 9.78 -5.36 -15.27
C GLU A 313 9.78 -4.99 -13.79
N GLY A 314 9.05 -3.94 -13.41
CA GLY A 314 8.86 -3.54 -12.02
C GLY A 314 8.29 -4.66 -11.16
N LEU A 315 7.45 -5.55 -11.72
CA LEU A 315 6.94 -6.70 -10.97
C LEU A 315 8.05 -7.68 -10.55
N PHE A 316 9.08 -7.85 -11.38
CA PHE A 316 10.21 -8.70 -11.05
C PHE A 316 11.09 -8.06 -9.98
N ILE A 317 11.39 -6.77 -10.12
CA ILE A 317 12.18 -6.03 -9.13
C ILE A 317 11.45 -6.00 -7.79
N ALA A 318 10.13 -5.78 -7.79
CA ALA A 318 9.29 -5.85 -6.60
C ALA A 318 9.31 -7.25 -5.96
N ALA A 319 9.29 -8.32 -6.76
CA ALA A 319 9.39 -9.69 -6.26
C ALA A 319 10.75 -9.99 -5.61
N LEU A 320 11.86 -9.52 -6.22
CA LEU A 320 13.19 -9.62 -5.62
C LEU A 320 13.29 -8.81 -4.33
N HIS A 321 12.79 -7.58 -4.33
CA HIS A 321 12.77 -6.72 -3.15
C HIS A 321 12.02 -7.41 -2.01
N THR A 322 10.81 -7.89 -2.27
CA THR A 322 10.00 -8.61 -1.26
C THR A 322 10.70 -9.88 -0.75
N PHE A 323 11.46 -10.58 -1.60
CA PHE A 323 12.21 -11.77 -1.19
C PHE A 323 13.37 -11.42 -0.25
N PHE A 324 14.16 -10.40 -0.57
CA PHE A 324 15.25 -9.96 0.29
C PHE A 324 14.72 -9.35 1.59
N GLU A 325 13.62 -8.58 1.52
CA GLU A 325 12.97 -7.97 2.67
C GLU A 325 12.48 -9.05 3.64
N TYR A 326 11.83 -10.10 3.13
CA TYR A 326 11.43 -11.25 3.95
C TYR A 326 12.59 -11.87 4.74
N ILE A 327 13.77 -11.96 4.13
CA ILE A 327 14.96 -12.50 4.81
C ILE A 327 15.51 -11.49 5.81
N ALA A 328 15.62 -10.22 5.42
CA ALA A 328 16.11 -9.13 6.26
C ALA A 328 15.25 -9.01 7.53
N ASP A 329 13.92 -8.93 7.39
CA ASP A 329 12.98 -8.82 8.50
C ASP A 329 13.00 -10.04 9.40
N LYS A 330 13.17 -11.26 8.85
CA LYS A 330 13.32 -12.45 9.68
C LYS A 330 14.55 -12.37 10.59
N ILE A 331 15.67 -11.88 10.07
CA ILE A 331 16.92 -11.69 10.83
C ILE A 331 16.75 -10.54 11.83
N LYS A 332 16.16 -9.42 11.40
CA LYS A 332 15.85 -8.23 12.21
C LYS A 332 14.99 -8.61 13.42
N LEU A 333 13.90 -9.34 13.20
CA LEU A 333 13.00 -9.79 14.26
C LEU A 333 13.66 -10.76 15.24
N TYR A 334 14.50 -11.68 14.76
CA TYR A 334 15.12 -12.68 15.63
C TYR A 334 16.27 -12.12 16.47
N TYR A 335 17.06 -11.20 15.92
CA TYR A 335 18.31 -10.76 16.56
C TYR A 335 18.26 -9.34 17.14
N TYR A 336 17.50 -8.42 16.55
CA TYR A 336 17.60 -6.99 16.82
C TYR A 336 16.37 -6.38 17.48
N MET A 337 15.20 -6.97 17.26
CA MET A 337 13.95 -6.50 17.82
C MET A 337 13.55 -7.35 19.01
N ARG A 338 12.83 -6.73 19.95
CA ARG A 338 12.18 -7.47 21.03
C ARG A 338 10.89 -8.09 20.50
N ILE A 339 10.87 -9.41 20.31
CA ILE A 339 9.66 -10.13 19.92
C ILE A 339 8.64 -10.06 21.06
N GLN A 340 7.50 -9.43 20.81
CA GLN A 340 6.37 -9.41 21.73
C GLN A 340 5.37 -10.50 21.38
N MET A 341 4.55 -10.90 22.36
CA MET A 341 3.36 -11.68 22.05
C MET A 341 2.44 -10.84 21.15
N PRO A 342 1.87 -11.41 20.08
CA PRO A 342 1.01 -10.68 19.17
C PRO A 342 -0.18 -10.08 19.93
N LEU A 343 -0.35 -8.76 19.80
CA LEU A 343 -1.43 -8.04 20.45
C LEU A 343 -2.71 -8.08 19.62
N SER A 344 -3.83 -7.86 20.29
CA SER A 344 -5.13 -7.69 19.63
C SER A 344 -5.12 -6.55 18.59
N SER A 345 -4.43 -5.44 18.89
CA SER A 345 -4.31 -4.32 17.96
C SER A 345 -3.54 -4.65 16.69
N ASP A 346 -2.54 -5.53 16.76
CA ASP A 346 -1.77 -5.97 15.59
C ASP A 346 -2.69 -6.67 14.58
N PHE A 347 -3.59 -7.52 15.07
CA PHE A 347 -4.57 -8.18 14.22
C PHE A 347 -5.54 -7.18 13.57
N PHE A 348 -6.02 -6.19 14.33
CA PHE A 348 -6.88 -5.13 13.77
C PHE A 348 -6.15 -4.31 12.70
N ALA A 349 -4.86 -4.04 12.90
CA ALA A 349 -4.03 -3.35 11.92
C ALA A 349 -3.87 -4.19 10.64
N VAL A 350 -3.62 -5.49 10.75
CA VAL A 350 -3.54 -6.41 9.58
C VAL A 350 -4.85 -6.40 8.78
N SER A 351 -5.99 -6.45 9.46
CA SER A 351 -7.30 -6.35 8.80
C SER A 351 -7.49 -5.00 8.08
N ALA A 352 -7.04 -3.90 8.69
CA ALA A 352 -7.07 -2.58 8.09
C ALA A 352 -6.21 -2.49 6.82
N TRP A 353 -5.00 -3.04 6.86
CA TRP A 353 -4.10 -3.14 5.70
C TRP A 353 -4.70 -3.99 4.58
N ALA A 354 -5.31 -5.12 4.90
CA ALA A 354 -6.00 -5.94 3.91
C ALA A 354 -7.11 -5.16 3.19
N SER A 355 -7.87 -4.32 3.91
CA SER A 355 -8.87 -3.42 3.34
C SER A 355 -8.25 -2.35 2.41
N ILE A 356 -7.10 -1.77 2.81
CA ILE A 356 -6.34 -0.83 1.96
C ILE A 356 -5.89 -1.51 0.67
N TRP A 357 -5.29 -2.70 0.74
CA TRP A 357 -4.80 -3.40 -0.44
C TRP A 357 -5.92 -3.80 -1.40
N GLN A 358 -7.09 -4.14 -0.88
CA GLN A 358 -8.28 -4.38 -1.71
C GLN A 358 -8.74 -3.11 -2.42
N THR A 359 -8.75 -1.98 -1.72
CA THR A 359 -9.09 -0.67 -2.30
C THR A 359 -8.09 -0.30 -3.39
N LEU A 360 -6.78 -0.49 -3.15
CA LEU A 360 -5.74 -0.32 -4.16
C LEU A 360 -5.97 -1.25 -5.35
N GLY A 361 -6.40 -2.49 -5.11
CA GLY A 361 -6.80 -3.43 -6.14
C GLY A 361 -7.89 -2.90 -7.08
N TRP A 362 -8.84 -2.12 -6.58
CA TRP A 362 -9.88 -1.49 -7.39
C TRP A 362 -9.34 -0.26 -8.12
N VAL A 363 -8.66 0.64 -7.39
CA VAL A 363 -8.04 1.85 -7.96
C VAL A 363 -7.04 1.50 -9.05
N GLY A 364 -6.31 0.40 -8.91
CA GLY A 364 -5.35 -0.09 -9.90
C GLY A 364 -6.00 -0.38 -11.25
N ILE A 365 -7.24 -0.90 -11.29
CA ILE A 365 -7.95 -1.11 -12.57
C ILE A 365 -8.15 0.22 -13.30
N PHE A 366 -8.63 1.25 -12.59
CA PHE A 366 -8.81 2.58 -13.16
C PHE A 366 -7.47 3.14 -13.65
N VAL A 367 -6.46 3.20 -12.77
CA VAL A 367 -5.17 3.78 -13.10
C VAL A 367 -4.52 3.04 -14.28
N SER A 368 -4.43 1.71 -14.22
CA SER A 368 -3.79 0.90 -15.25
C SER A 368 -4.48 1.01 -16.61
N THR A 369 -5.82 0.96 -16.65
CA THR A 369 -6.55 1.01 -17.94
C THR A 369 -6.44 2.38 -18.59
N TRP A 370 -6.56 3.46 -17.80
CA TRP A 370 -6.42 4.83 -18.31
C TRP A 370 -4.97 5.17 -18.65
N LEU A 371 -4.00 4.58 -17.96
CA LEU A 371 -2.59 4.77 -18.25
C LEU A 371 -2.19 4.09 -19.56
N VAL A 372 -2.78 2.92 -19.87
CA VAL A 372 -2.64 2.28 -21.19
C VAL A 372 -3.20 3.18 -22.29
N ASN A 373 -4.34 3.85 -22.07
CA ASN A 373 -4.87 4.82 -23.04
C ASN A 373 -3.85 5.92 -23.38
N VAL A 374 -3.27 6.53 -22.34
CA VAL A 374 -2.27 7.59 -22.51
C VAL A 374 -1.04 7.05 -23.23
N PHE A 375 -0.56 5.87 -22.86
CA PHE A 375 0.58 5.24 -23.52
C PHE A 375 0.34 5.01 -25.02
N LEU A 376 -0.81 4.43 -25.38
CA LEU A 376 -1.20 4.18 -26.77
C LEU A 376 -1.39 5.46 -27.58
N GLN A 377 -1.71 6.57 -26.92
CA GLN A 377 -1.77 7.88 -27.56
C GLN A 377 -0.35 8.41 -27.84
N THR A 378 0.54 8.34 -26.86
CA THR A 378 1.91 8.85 -27.00
C THR A 378 2.72 8.07 -28.04
N GLU A 379 2.59 6.74 -28.07
CA GLU A 379 3.33 5.90 -29.02
C GLU A 379 2.86 6.08 -30.46
N HIS A 380 1.55 6.26 -30.67
CA HIS A 380 0.98 6.55 -32.00
C HIS A 380 1.50 7.89 -32.53
N LEU A 381 1.57 8.91 -31.67
CA LEU A 381 2.14 10.22 -32.03
C LEU A 381 3.64 10.14 -32.33
N SER A 382 4.39 9.23 -31.69
CA SER A 382 5.82 9.04 -32.01
C SER A 382 6.04 8.27 -33.31
N THR A 383 5.28 7.21 -33.56
CA THR A 383 5.41 6.41 -34.80
C THR A 383 4.96 7.18 -36.03
N GLN A 384 3.86 7.94 -35.93
CA GLN A 384 3.40 8.81 -37.02
C GLN A 384 4.44 9.88 -37.41
N LYS A 385 5.32 10.27 -36.48
CA LYS A 385 6.37 11.28 -36.72
C LYS A 385 7.57 10.72 -37.48
N ASP A 386 7.85 9.44 -37.33
CA ASP A 386 9.05 8.79 -37.86
C ASP A 386 8.80 7.99 -39.16
N THR A 387 7.57 7.59 -39.46
CA THR A 387 7.23 6.70 -40.59
C THR A 387 5.96 7.08 -41.35
N TRP A 388 5.69 8.37 -41.56
CA TRP A 388 4.48 8.77 -42.33
C TRP A 388 4.57 8.32 -43.80
N ASP A 389 3.93 7.19 -44.11
CA ASP A 389 3.57 6.72 -45.45
C ASP A 389 2.03 6.56 -45.49
N PRO A 390 1.31 7.28 -46.38
CA PRO A 390 -0.15 7.32 -46.39
C PRO A 390 -0.87 5.99 -46.72
N GLU A 391 -0.16 4.92 -47.09
CA GLU A 391 -0.79 3.63 -47.43
C GLU A 391 -0.88 2.62 -46.26
N ASP A 392 -0.15 2.82 -45.16
CA ASP A 392 -0.08 1.87 -44.02
C ASP A 392 -1.23 1.96 -43.01
N ASP A 393 -2.14 2.94 -43.17
CA ASP A 393 -3.28 3.20 -42.27
C ASP A 393 -4.43 2.16 -42.40
N LYS A 394 -4.15 0.99 -43.00
CA LYS A 394 -5.11 -0.10 -43.26
C LYS A 394 -5.02 -1.27 -42.29
N HIS A 395 -4.18 -1.20 -41.26
CA HIS A 395 -4.10 -2.26 -40.27
C HIS A 395 -5.42 -2.36 -39.45
N PHE A 396 -6.03 -3.55 -39.51
CA PHE A 396 -7.32 -3.88 -38.87
C PHE A 396 -7.38 -3.41 -37.41
N ARG A 397 -8.31 -2.49 -37.16
CA ARG A 397 -8.57 -1.85 -35.87
C ARG A 397 -9.90 -2.36 -35.32
N TRP A 398 -9.89 -3.04 -34.18
CA TRP A 398 -11.09 -3.65 -33.60
C TRP A 398 -12.16 -2.63 -33.18
N ASP A 399 -11.75 -1.38 -32.93
CA ASP A 399 -12.64 -0.24 -32.72
C ASP A 399 -13.44 0.14 -33.97
N ASP A 400 -12.92 -0.14 -35.17
CA ASP A 400 -13.69 0.00 -36.41
C ASP A 400 -14.81 -1.04 -36.48
N PHE A 401 -14.53 -2.29 -36.11
CA PHE A 401 -15.54 -3.37 -36.13
C PHE A 401 -16.68 -3.17 -35.11
N LEU A 402 -16.35 -2.78 -33.87
CA LEU A 402 -17.33 -2.67 -32.78
C LEU A 402 -18.10 -1.33 -32.75
N PHE A 403 -17.49 -0.24 -33.23
CA PHE A 403 -18.04 1.11 -33.10
C PHE A 403 -18.07 1.86 -34.44
N HIS A 404 -18.42 1.18 -35.53
CA HIS A 404 -18.63 1.83 -36.83
C HIS A 404 -19.65 2.98 -36.70
N GLY A 405 -19.19 4.23 -36.92
CA GLY A 405 -20.03 5.44 -36.93
C GLY A 405 -19.68 6.52 -35.90
N LEU A 406 -18.80 6.24 -34.94
CA LEU A 406 -18.30 7.24 -33.98
C LEU A 406 -16.97 7.87 -34.45
N PRO A 407 -16.68 9.15 -34.10
CA PRO A 407 -15.37 9.77 -34.32
C PRO A 407 -14.23 8.93 -33.71
N SER A 408 -13.04 8.97 -34.33
CA SER A 408 -11.89 8.13 -33.95
C SER A 408 -11.48 8.25 -32.47
N ASP A 409 -11.58 9.45 -31.90
CA ASP A 409 -11.21 9.70 -30.50
C ASP A 409 -12.26 9.17 -29.53
N ASP A 410 -13.55 9.33 -29.86
CA ASP A 410 -14.66 8.83 -29.06
C ASP A 410 -14.63 7.30 -28.97
N ARG A 411 -14.36 6.61 -30.10
CA ARG A 411 -14.29 5.14 -30.17
C ARG A 411 -13.27 4.54 -29.21
N ARG A 412 -12.11 5.19 -29.06
CA ARG A 412 -11.03 4.73 -28.17
C ARG A 412 -11.45 4.85 -26.71
N ILE A 413 -11.99 6.01 -26.33
CA ILE A 413 -12.48 6.24 -24.96
C ILE A 413 -13.58 5.23 -24.61
N PHE A 414 -14.55 5.02 -25.50
CA PHE A 414 -15.60 4.02 -25.30
C PHE A 414 -15.05 2.60 -25.13
N THR A 415 -14.07 2.22 -25.94
CA THR A 415 -13.43 0.89 -25.84
C THR A 415 -12.74 0.70 -24.49
N ILE A 416 -12.01 1.71 -24.01
CA ILE A 416 -11.33 1.68 -22.71
C ILE A 416 -12.32 1.63 -21.55
N VAL A 417 -13.37 2.44 -21.60
CA VAL A 417 -14.44 2.41 -20.58
C VAL A 417 -15.12 1.04 -20.55
N LEU A 418 -15.33 0.41 -21.70
CA LEU A 418 -15.89 -0.94 -21.78
C LEU A 418 -14.94 -1.99 -21.17
N ILE A 419 -13.64 -1.93 -21.49
CA ILE A 419 -12.63 -2.82 -20.88
C ILE A 419 -12.56 -2.63 -19.36
N GLU A 420 -12.61 -1.38 -18.90
CA GLU A 420 -12.63 -1.02 -17.48
C GLU A 420 -13.86 -1.61 -16.77
N HIS A 421 -15.06 -1.40 -17.29
CA HIS A 421 -16.29 -1.93 -16.70
C HIS A 421 -16.32 -3.47 -16.74
N PHE A 422 -15.79 -4.07 -17.80
CA PHE A 422 -15.64 -5.52 -17.88
C PHE A 422 -14.70 -6.03 -16.77
N LEU A 423 -13.55 -5.39 -16.58
CA LEU A 423 -12.60 -5.71 -15.52
C LEU A 423 -13.19 -5.56 -14.12
N LEU A 424 -13.90 -4.48 -13.87
CA LEU A 424 -14.60 -4.24 -12.60
C LEU A 424 -15.66 -5.31 -12.34
N THR A 425 -16.42 -5.68 -13.38
CA THR A 425 -17.45 -6.72 -13.29
C THR A 425 -16.85 -8.09 -13.02
N VAL A 426 -15.78 -8.47 -13.73
CA VAL A 426 -15.05 -9.74 -13.50
C VAL A 426 -14.50 -9.77 -12.08
N LYS A 427 -13.90 -8.68 -11.60
CA LYS A 427 -13.40 -8.57 -10.23
C LYS A 427 -14.51 -8.68 -9.18
N ALA A 428 -15.62 -7.99 -9.39
CA ALA A 428 -16.79 -8.06 -8.51
C ALA A 428 -17.34 -9.49 -8.46
N TYR A 429 -17.48 -10.12 -9.63
CA TYR A 429 -17.94 -11.49 -9.77
C TYR A 429 -17.01 -12.49 -9.07
N LEU A 430 -15.70 -12.38 -9.28
CA LEU A 430 -14.72 -13.21 -8.60
C LEU A 430 -14.78 -13.01 -7.08
N ASN A 431 -14.85 -11.77 -6.61
CA ASN A 431 -15.00 -11.49 -5.18
C ASN A 431 -16.27 -12.11 -4.62
N ILE A 432 -17.42 -12.00 -5.29
CA ILE A 432 -18.69 -12.57 -4.79
C ILE A 432 -18.65 -14.10 -4.78
N THR A 433 -18.19 -14.72 -5.87
CA THR A 433 -18.20 -16.19 -6.02
C THR A 433 -17.21 -16.90 -5.11
N THR A 434 -16.13 -16.22 -4.72
CA THR A 434 -15.05 -16.82 -3.92
C THR A 434 -14.93 -16.21 -2.52
N ALA A 435 -15.80 -15.27 -2.14
CA ALA A 435 -15.86 -14.67 -0.79
C ALA A 435 -16.29 -15.64 0.32
N GLY A 436 -16.19 -16.95 0.11
CA GLY A 436 -16.39 -17.94 1.17
C GLY A 436 -15.29 -17.82 2.23
N SER A 437 -15.69 -17.81 3.49
CA SER A 437 -14.81 -18.11 4.62
C SER A 437 -14.15 -19.48 4.45
N SER A 438 -13.07 -19.69 5.18
CA SER A 438 -12.42 -20.99 5.15
C SER A 438 -13.39 -22.08 5.60
N ARG A 439 -13.67 -23.05 4.72
CA ARG A 439 -14.57 -24.19 5.02
C ARG A 439 -14.17 -24.91 6.32
N GLU A 440 -12.88 -24.98 6.63
CA GLU A 440 -12.38 -25.59 7.86
C GLU A 440 -12.80 -24.81 9.11
N VAL A 441 -12.70 -23.48 9.06
CA VAL A 441 -13.10 -22.59 10.15
C VAL A 441 -14.61 -22.62 10.34
N ASP A 442 -15.38 -22.65 9.25
CA ASP A 442 -16.85 -22.70 9.32
C ASP A 442 -17.35 -24.00 9.92
N VAL A 443 -16.78 -25.14 9.50
CA VAL A 443 -17.11 -26.45 10.07
C VAL A 443 -16.79 -26.47 11.57
N HIS A 444 -15.64 -25.93 11.97
CA HIS A 444 -15.30 -25.87 13.38
C HIS A 444 -16.23 -24.95 14.17
N ARG A 445 -16.52 -23.74 13.68
CA ARG A 445 -17.47 -22.82 14.31
C ARG A 445 -18.83 -23.49 14.49
N GLU A 446 -19.25 -24.26 13.50
CA GLU A 446 -20.50 -25.00 13.57
C GLU A 446 -20.48 -26.11 14.64
N ILE A 447 -19.39 -26.89 14.72
CA ILE A 447 -19.21 -27.88 15.79
C ILE A 447 -19.21 -27.22 17.17
N VAL A 448 -18.49 -26.11 17.33
CA VAL A 448 -18.42 -25.37 18.60
C VAL A 448 -19.80 -24.85 18.99
N ARG A 449 -20.59 -24.32 18.05
CA ARG A 449 -21.96 -23.89 18.30
C ARG A 449 -22.85 -25.04 18.77
N GLN A 450 -22.78 -26.18 18.10
CA GLN A 450 -23.56 -27.38 18.45
C GLN A 450 -23.19 -27.91 19.83
N VAL A 451 -21.90 -27.90 20.19
CA VAL A 451 -21.43 -28.34 21.51
C VAL A 451 -21.84 -27.36 22.61
N LEU A 452 -21.65 -26.06 22.40
CA LEU A 452 -21.86 -25.04 23.44
C LEU A 452 -23.32 -24.60 23.61
N HIS A 453 -24.27 -25.10 22.80
CA HIS A 453 -25.69 -24.72 22.84
C HIS A 453 -25.90 -23.20 22.96
N VAL A 454 -25.06 -22.39 22.30
CA VAL A 454 -25.17 -20.93 22.38
C VAL A 454 -26.42 -20.53 21.61
N PRO A 455 -27.50 -20.06 22.27
CA PRO A 455 -28.71 -19.63 21.57
C PRO A 455 -28.38 -18.42 20.70
N HIS A 456 -29.14 -18.24 19.63
CA HIS A 456 -28.98 -17.10 18.73
C HIS A 456 -28.97 -15.80 19.56
N SER A 457 -28.01 -14.91 19.33
CA SER A 457 -28.03 -13.59 19.96
C SER A 457 -29.23 -12.73 19.51
N ALA A 458 -29.99 -13.18 18.51
CA ALA A 458 -31.28 -12.60 18.14
C ALA A 458 -32.36 -12.89 19.22
N ASP A 459 -32.29 -14.04 19.89
CA ASP A 459 -33.27 -14.42 20.93
C ASP A 459 -33.02 -13.69 22.26
N ARG A 460 -31.85 -13.05 22.45
CA ARG A 460 -31.56 -12.22 23.65
C ARG A 460 -32.09 -10.80 23.55
N GLU A 461 -32.26 -10.24 22.36
CA GLU A 461 -32.88 -8.91 22.22
C GLU A 461 -34.39 -9.01 22.47
N GLU A 462 -35.06 -10.07 21.99
CA GLU A 462 -36.49 -10.32 22.31
C GLU A 462 -36.71 -10.61 23.81
N GLY A 463 -35.83 -11.37 24.47
CA GLY A 463 -35.94 -11.63 25.91
C GLY A 463 -35.61 -10.43 26.82
N MET A 464 -34.86 -9.43 26.32
CA MET A 464 -34.61 -8.19 27.08
C MET A 464 -35.72 -7.16 26.90
N GLU A 465 -36.43 -7.13 25.77
CA GLU A 465 -37.62 -6.30 25.61
C GLU A 465 -38.77 -6.77 26.51
N GLU A 466 -38.96 -8.09 26.65
CA GLU A 466 -39.99 -8.68 27.51
C GLU A 466 -39.76 -8.37 29.01
N LEU A 467 -38.50 -8.35 29.46
CA LEU A 467 -38.13 -7.99 30.84
C LEU A 467 -38.22 -6.48 31.13
N THR A 468 -38.28 -5.62 30.11
CA THR A 468 -38.49 -4.17 30.28
C THR A 468 -39.96 -3.75 30.14
N ALA A 469 -40.85 -4.66 29.73
CA ALA A 469 -42.29 -4.41 29.67
C ALA A 469 -43.00 -4.67 31.02
N ASP A 470 -42.40 -5.49 31.89
CA ASP A 470 -42.95 -5.88 33.20
C ASP A 470 -42.31 -5.16 34.41
N ALA A 471 -41.54 -4.08 34.19
CA ALA A 471 -40.98 -3.20 35.24
C ALA A 471 -41.28 -1.73 34.93
#